data_AF-X1HTI1-F1
#
_entry.id   AF-X1HTI1-F1
#
_cell.length_a   1.000
_cell.length_b   1.000
_cell.length_c   1.000
_cell.angle_alpha   90.00
_cell.angle_beta   90.00
_cell.angle_gamma   90.00
#
_symmetry.space_group_name_H-M   'P 1'
#
loop_
_entity.id
_entity.type
_entity.pdbx_description
1 polymer ?
#
loop_
_entity_poly.entity_id
_entity_poly.type
_entity_poly.pdbx_seq_one_letter_code
_entity_poly.pdbx_strand_id
1 'polypeptide(L)'
;MVHGEYYDRVKSMTDEEAGKILKSRLGAEDYQKLIGVDNPHLHRFIASYVELCNPVKVFVSADSPSDVQYIREATIRNGEEAELAEKGHTVHFDGYHDQARDKAHTKFLLPKGVALGPEINAIDRDEGLKEIYQILKNVMSGHELYI
;
A
#
# COMPACT_ATOMS: atom_id res chain seq x y z
N MET A 1 -20.76 -11.01 -4.88
CA MET A 1 -20.69 -9.78 -5.69
C MET A 1 -19.75 -8.78 -5.00
N VAL A 2 -18.43 -9.03 -4.95
CA VAL A 2 -17.45 -8.13 -4.27
C VAL A 2 -16.26 -7.78 -5.18
N HIS A 3 -16.00 -8.61 -6.21
CA HIS A 3 -14.96 -8.36 -7.21
C HIS A 3 -15.14 -7.05 -8.00
N GLY A 4 -16.39 -6.73 -8.35
CA GLY A 4 -16.71 -5.53 -9.10
C GLY A 4 -16.44 -4.27 -8.29
N GLU A 5 -16.93 -4.17 -7.06
CA GLU A 5 -17.08 -2.88 -6.38
C GLU A 5 -15.80 -2.03 -6.27
N TYR A 6 -14.62 -2.63 -6.00
CA TYR A 6 -13.37 -1.86 -5.85
C TYR A 6 -12.59 -1.66 -7.15
N TYR A 7 -12.51 -2.69 -8.01
CA TYR A 7 -11.91 -2.52 -9.33
C TYR A 7 -12.76 -1.59 -10.21
N ASP A 8 -14.08 -1.71 -10.08
CA ASP A 8 -15.04 -0.79 -10.69
C ASP A 8 -14.92 0.60 -10.04
N ARG A 9 -14.66 0.71 -8.73
CA ARG A 9 -14.40 2.03 -8.10
C ARG A 9 -13.18 2.74 -8.67
N VAL A 10 -12.05 2.04 -8.86
CA VAL A 10 -10.86 2.63 -9.51
C VAL A 10 -11.19 3.07 -10.94
N LYS A 11 -11.97 2.26 -11.68
CA LYS A 11 -12.38 2.56 -13.06
C LYS A 11 -13.45 3.64 -13.17
N SER A 12 -14.32 3.76 -12.18
CA SER A 12 -15.46 4.68 -12.18
C SER A 12 -15.12 6.03 -11.55
N MET A 13 -14.07 6.09 -10.73
CA MET A 13 -13.59 7.34 -10.14
C MET A 13 -13.18 8.30 -11.25
N THR A 14 -13.67 9.52 -11.18
CA THR A 14 -13.28 10.59 -12.11
C THR A 14 -11.99 11.27 -11.65
N ASP A 15 -11.32 11.97 -12.57
CA ASP A 15 -10.11 12.74 -12.26
C ASP A 15 -10.38 13.85 -11.24
N GLU A 16 -11.57 14.45 -11.32
CA GLU A 16 -12.00 15.48 -10.37
C GLU A 16 -12.20 14.91 -8.96
N GLU A 17 -12.82 13.73 -8.85
CA GLU A 17 -13.00 13.04 -7.56
C GLU A 17 -11.66 12.62 -6.97
N ALA A 18 -10.78 12.01 -7.76
CA ALA A 18 -9.43 11.64 -7.33
C ALA A 18 -8.65 12.87 -6.84
N GLY A 19 -8.69 13.97 -7.59
CA GLY A 19 -8.06 15.24 -7.22
C GLY A 19 -8.59 15.79 -5.89
N LYS A 20 -9.91 15.74 -5.65
CA LYS A 20 -10.53 16.15 -4.38
C LYS A 20 -10.06 15.27 -3.22
N ILE A 21 -10.06 13.95 -3.39
CA ILE A 21 -9.61 13.01 -2.37
C ILE A 21 -8.14 13.29 -2.03
N LEU A 22 -7.26 13.32 -3.03
CA LEU A 22 -5.83 13.52 -2.81
C LEU A 22 -5.55 14.87 -2.16
N LYS A 23 -6.18 15.94 -2.63
CA LYS A 23 -6.02 17.28 -2.05
C LYS A 23 -6.51 17.38 -0.60
N SER A 24 -7.50 16.56 -0.22
CA SER A 24 -8.03 16.55 1.15
C SER A 24 -7.26 15.65 2.11
N ARG A 25 -6.63 14.59 1.59
CA ARG A 25 -5.94 13.56 2.38
C ARG A 25 -4.43 13.75 2.48
N LEU A 26 -3.82 14.43 1.52
CA LEU A 26 -2.37 14.69 1.50
C LEU A 26 -2.06 16.09 2.03
N GLY A 27 -0.89 16.23 2.65
CA GLY A 27 -0.30 17.54 2.92
C GLY A 27 0.04 18.27 1.62
N ALA A 28 0.21 19.60 1.70
CA ALA A 28 0.48 20.42 0.51
C ALA A 28 1.73 19.94 -0.26
N GLU A 29 2.81 19.60 0.44
CA GLU A 29 4.05 19.11 -0.15
C GLU A 29 3.86 17.75 -0.85
N ASP A 30 3.32 16.76 -0.14
CA ASP A 30 3.06 15.41 -0.67
C ASP A 30 2.12 15.45 -1.88
N TYR A 31 1.09 16.31 -1.81
CA TYR A 31 0.19 16.54 -2.93
C TYR A 31 0.95 17.08 -4.15
N GLN A 32 1.84 18.06 -3.98
CA GLN A 32 2.66 18.59 -5.09
C GLN A 32 3.58 17.53 -5.70
N LYS A 33 4.24 16.72 -4.87
CA LYS A 33 5.07 15.59 -5.33
C LYS A 33 4.25 14.65 -6.23
N LEU A 34 3.05 14.30 -5.79
CA LEU A 34 2.21 13.34 -6.49
C LEU A 34 1.61 13.89 -7.80
N ILE A 35 1.10 15.13 -7.81
CA ILE A 35 0.55 15.73 -9.04
C ILE A 35 1.63 16.10 -10.07
N GLY A 36 2.90 16.17 -9.65
CA GLY A 36 4.03 16.31 -10.57
C GLY A 36 4.18 15.12 -11.53
N VAL A 37 3.59 13.97 -11.20
CA VAL A 37 3.47 12.83 -12.12
C VAL A 37 2.20 13.00 -12.96
N ASP A 38 2.36 13.37 -14.23
CA ASP A 38 1.24 13.54 -15.18
C ASP A 38 0.65 12.18 -15.62
N ASN A 39 -0.07 11.55 -14.69
CA ASN A 39 -0.73 10.27 -14.90
C ASN A 39 -2.04 10.20 -14.11
N PRO A 40 -3.18 10.58 -14.73
CA PRO A 40 -4.48 10.54 -14.06
C PRO A 40 -4.89 9.15 -13.57
N HIS A 41 -4.46 8.09 -14.26
CA HIS A 41 -4.74 6.72 -13.81
C HIS A 41 -4.03 6.39 -12.50
N LEU A 42 -2.77 6.83 -12.34
CA LEU A 42 -2.04 6.69 -11.08
C LEU A 42 -2.75 7.43 -9.95
N HIS A 43 -3.23 8.65 -10.19
CA HIS A 43 -3.93 9.45 -9.19
C HIS A 43 -5.23 8.78 -8.74
N ARG A 44 -6.04 8.27 -9.68
CA ARG A 44 -7.26 7.50 -9.36
C ARG A 44 -6.95 6.23 -8.58
N PHE A 45 -5.89 5.52 -8.97
CA PHE A 45 -5.44 4.31 -8.28
C PHE A 45 -5.08 4.64 -6.82
N ILE A 46 -4.21 5.62 -6.60
CA ILE A 46 -3.80 6.01 -5.24
C ILE A 46 -4.99 6.50 -4.43
N ALA A 47 -5.82 7.39 -4.97
CA ALA A 47 -6.99 7.91 -4.27
C ALA A 47 -7.92 6.77 -3.80
N SER A 48 -8.14 5.76 -4.64
CA SER A 48 -8.96 4.60 -4.30
C SER A 48 -8.38 3.79 -3.14
N TYR A 49 -7.05 3.62 -3.08
CA TYR A 49 -6.39 2.90 -1.97
C TYR A 49 -6.26 3.75 -0.70
N VAL A 50 -6.10 5.07 -0.81
CA VAL A 50 -6.16 5.98 0.34
C VAL A 50 -7.54 5.91 0.99
N GLU A 51 -8.62 5.87 0.21
CA GLU A 51 -9.98 5.67 0.74
C GLU A 51 -10.17 4.27 1.35
N LEU A 52 -9.74 3.21 0.64
CA LEU A 52 -9.92 1.83 1.08
C LEU A 52 -9.14 1.54 2.38
N CYS A 53 -7.85 1.90 2.42
CA CYS A 53 -6.97 1.58 3.54
C CYS A 53 -7.14 2.55 4.72
N ASN A 54 -7.65 3.76 4.47
CA ASN A 54 -7.96 4.80 5.45
C ASN A 54 -6.80 5.13 6.42
N PRO A 55 -5.63 5.57 5.92
CA PRO A 55 -4.50 5.98 6.75
C PRO A 55 -4.76 7.34 7.43
N VAL A 56 -4.12 7.59 8.58
CA VAL A 56 -4.19 8.91 9.24
C VAL A 56 -3.31 9.96 8.58
N LYS A 57 -2.27 9.51 7.88
CA LYS A 57 -1.32 10.35 7.16
C LYS A 57 -0.89 9.66 5.88
N VAL A 58 -0.63 10.44 4.84
CA VAL A 58 -0.03 9.97 3.59
C VAL A 58 1.27 10.74 3.40
N PHE A 59 2.36 10.01 3.16
CA PHE A 59 3.67 10.56 2.83
C PHE A 59 4.08 10.10 1.44
N VAL A 60 4.49 11.04 0.58
CA VAL A 60 4.94 10.75 -0.78
C VAL A 60 6.45 10.94 -0.82
N SER A 61 7.18 9.86 -1.09
CA SER A 61 8.63 9.90 -1.22
C SER A 61 9.02 10.25 -2.65
N ALA A 62 9.84 11.30 -2.81
CA ALA A 62 10.44 11.66 -4.10
C ALA A 62 11.91 11.23 -4.19
N ASP A 63 12.35 10.32 -3.31
CA ASP A 63 13.73 9.84 -3.20
C ASP A 63 14.76 10.96 -2.94
N SER A 64 14.31 12.07 -2.36
CA SER A 64 15.21 13.13 -1.92
C SER A 64 15.97 12.72 -0.65
N PRO A 65 17.16 13.28 -0.38
CA PRO A 65 17.88 12.98 0.86
C PRO A 65 17.06 13.23 2.13
N SER A 66 16.17 14.23 2.11
CA SER A 66 15.24 14.52 3.21
C SER A 66 14.14 13.47 3.34
N ASP A 67 13.62 12.92 2.24
CA ASP A 67 12.59 11.87 2.29
C ASP A 67 13.18 10.57 2.84
N VAL A 68 14.37 10.19 2.37
CA VAL A 68 15.11 9.03 2.89
C VAL A 68 15.39 9.18 4.38
N GLN A 69 15.79 10.38 4.81
CA GLN A 69 16.02 10.68 6.22
C GLN A 69 14.71 10.62 7.03
N TYR A 70 13.61 11.16 6.50
CA TYR A 70 12.30 11.09 7.15
C TYR A 70 11.87 9.65 7.41
N ILE A 71 12.02 8.76 6.42
CA ILE A 71 11.68 7.33 6.52
C ILE A 71 12.55 6.63 7.57
N ARG A 72 13.87 6.85 7.56
CA ARG A 72 14.78 6.29 8.58
C ARG A 72 14.43 6.73 9.99
N GLU A 73 14.07 8.00 10.16
CA GLU A 73 13.63 8.47 11.47
C GLU A 73 12.26 7.92 11.84
N ALA A 74 11.39 7.64 10.87
CA ALA A 74 10.09 7.05 11.13
C ALA A 74 10.21 5.63 11.69
N THR A 75 11.11 4.79 11.17
CA THR A 75 11.32 3.43 11.69
C THR A 75 11.76 3.45 13.15
N ILE A 76 12.64 4.38 13.53
CA ILE A 76 13.05 4.60 14.93
C ILE A 76 11.90 5.15 15.77
N ARG A 77 11.20 6.20 15.30
CA ARG A 77 10.07 6.82 16.02
C ARG A 77 8.93 5.85 16.28
N ASN A 78 8.67 4.94 15.34
CA ASN A 78 7.63 3.92 15.44
C ASN A 78 8.07 2.71 16.28
N GLY A 79 9.35 2.62 16.65
CA GLY A 79 9.91 1.48 17.37
C GLY A 79 10.05 0.21 16.50
N GLU A 80 10.02 0.37 15.18
CA GLU A 80 10.30 -0.71 14.22
C GLU A 80 11.79 -1.05 14.25
N GLU A 81 12.65 -0.04 14.36
CA GLU A 81 14.10 -0.19 14.42
C GLU A 81 14.69 0.44 15.69
N ALA A 82 15.88 -0.03 16.10
CA ALA A 82 16.66 0.56 17.18
C ALA A 82 18.06 0.97 16.70
N GLU A 83 18.55 2.12 17.16
CA GLU A 83 19.90 2.60 16.84
C GLU A 83 20.99 1.72 17.46
N LEU A 84 22.09 1.54 16.73
CA LEU A 84 23.30 0.87 17.19
C LEU A 84 24.41 1.88 17.52
N ALA A 85 25.52 1.39 18.06
CA ALA A 85 26.65 2.22 18.45
C ALA A 85 27.32 2.94 17.27
N GLU A 86 27.29 2.34 16.07
CA GLU A 86 27.81 2.95 14.85
C GLU A 86 26.76 3.86 14.23
N LYS A 87 27.17 5.08 13.86
CA LYS A 87 26.22 6.11 13.41
C LYS A 87 25.53 5.68 12.12
N GLY A 88 24.19 5.70 12.15
CA GLY A 88 23.36 5.35 11.00
C GLY A 88 23.13 3.86 10.83
N HIS A 89 23.64 3.02 11.74
CA HIS A 89 23.31 1.61 11.78
C HIS A 89 22.12 1.38 12.72
N THR A 90 21.18 0.53 12.28
CA THR A 90 20.01 0.15 13.05
C THR A 90 19.86 -1.37 13.06
N VAL A 91 19.02 -1.87 13.97
CA VAL A 91 18.61 -3.27 14.03
C VAL A 91 17.09 -3.38 14.09
N HIS A 92 16.55 -4.37 13.36
CA HIS A 92 15.16 -4.80 13.41
C HIS A 92 15.12 -6.26 13.86
N PHE A 93 14.10 -6.61 14.66
CA PHE A 93 13.82 -8.00 15.00
C PHE A 93 12.40 -8.32 14.55
N ASP A 94 12.28 -9.22 13.58
CA ASP A 94 10.97 -9.66 13.09
C ASP A 94 10.15 -10.33 14.21
N GLY A 95 8.83 -10.30 14.06
CA GLY A 95 7.93 -11.04 14.93
C GLY A 95 8.23 -12.54 14.89
N TYR A 96 8.02 -13.23 16.02
CA TYR A 96 8.26 -14.68 16.13
C TYR A 96 7.54 -15.51 15.05
N HIS A 97 6.39 -15.03 14.56
CA HIS A 97 5.59 -15.70 13.54
C HIS A 97 5.90 -15.25 12.09
N ASP A 98 6.87 -14.35 11.89
CA ASP A 98 7.13 -13.70 10.59
C ASP A 98 8.63 -13.69 10.24
N GLN A 99 9.31 -14.82 10.46
CA GLN A 99 10.77 -14.92 10.29
C GLN A 99 11.20 -15.41 8.90
N ALA A 100 10.25 -15.84 8.07
CA ALA A 100 10.53 -16.41 6.76
C ALA A 100 9.31 -16.30 5.84
N ARG A 101 9.55 -16.47 4.55
CA ARG A 101 8.48 -16.46 3.54
C ARG A 101 7.41 -17.52 3.85
N ASP A 102 6.17 -17.06 3.99
CA ASP A 102 5.00 -17.92 4.09
C ASP A 102 4.54 -18.43 2.71
N LYS A 103 5.06 -19.59 2.31
CA LYS A 103 4.66 -20.23 1.05
C LYS A 103 3.21 -20.72 1.05
N ALA A 104 2.65 -21.06 2.22
CA ALA A 104 1.29 -21.59 2.31
C ALA A 104 0.24 -20.50 2.04
N HIS A 105 0.53 -19.25 2.45
CA HIS A 105 -0.34 -18.10 2.20
C HIS A 105 0.06 -17.27 0.97
N THR A 106 1.18 -17.58 0.32
CA THR A 106 1.52 -17.02 -1.00
C THR A 106 0.73 -17.74 -2.10
N LYS A 107 -0.23 -17.06 -2.74
CA LYS A 107 -1.10 -17.63 -3.78
C LYS A 107 -0.99 -16.86 -5.10
N PHE A 108 -1.08 -17.58 -6.22
CA PHE A 108 -1.28 -17.00 -7.55
C PHE A 108 -2.78 -16.82 -7.83
N LEU A 109 -3.18 -15.61 -8.23
CA LEU A 109 -4.56 -15.32 -8.65
C LEU A 109 -4.72 -15.66 -10.13
N LEU A 110 -5.43 -16.74 -10.44
CA LEU A 110 -5.62 -17.21 -11.81
C LEU A 110 -7.05 -17.02 -12.30
N PRO A 111 -7.27 -16.68 -13.58
CA PRO A 111 -8.61 -16.69 -14.16
C PRO A 111 -9.25 -18.08 -14.02
N LYS A 112 -10.58 -18.10 -13.90
CA LYS A 112 -11.34 -19.34 -13.79
C LYS A 112 -11.00 -20.30 -14.94
N GLY A 113 -10.65 -21.53 -14.59
CA GLY A 113 -10.31 -22.60 -15.54
C GLY A 113 -8.85 -22.62 -16.01
N VAL A 114 -8.02 -21.68 -15.57
CA VAL A 114 -6.56 -21.71 -15.81
C VAL A 114 -5.87 -22.43 -14.67
N ALA A 115 -5.02 -23.41 -15.00
CA ALA A 115 -4.20 -24.14 -14.02
C ALA A 115 -2.73 -24.14 -14.47
N LEU A 116 -1.82 -23.87 -13.53
CA LEU A 116 -0.37 -23.87 -13.76
C LEU A 116 0.32 -25.15 -13.26
N GLY A 117 -0.46 -26.16 -12.91
CA GLY A 117 0.02 -27.42 -12.34
C GLY A 117 -0.16 -27.51 -10.81
N PRO A 118 -0.03 -28.73 -10.24
CA PRO A 118 -0.35 -29.00 -8.83
C PRO A 118 0.65 -28.41 -7.84
N GLU A 119 1.87 -28.10 -8.29
CA GLU A 119 2.94 -27.51 -7.47
C GLU A 119 2.76 -26.00 -7.23
N ILE A 120 1.82 -25.37 -7.95
CA ILE A 120 1.56 -23.93 -7.86
C ILE A 120 0.35 -23.70 -6.96
N ASN A 121 0.57 -23.05 -5.82
CA ASN A 121 -0.49 -22.61 -4.93
C ASN A 121 -1.30 -21.49 -5.61
N ALA A 122 -2.44 -21.83 -6.21
CA ALA A 122 -3.28 -20.91 -6.95
C ALA A 122 -4.70 -20.91 -6.39
N ILE A 123 -5.36 -19.77 -6.52
CA ILE A 123 -6.78 -19.56 -6.18
C ILE A 123 -7.45 -18.84 -7.35
N ASP A 124 -8.78 -18.98 -7.43
CA ASP A 124 -9.57 -18.18 -8.36
C ASP A 124 -9.32 -16.68 -8.10
N ARG A 125 -9.08 -15.95 -9.18
CA ARG A 125 -8.74 -14.52 -9.12
C ARG A 125 -9.83 -13.71 -8.42
N ASP A 126 -11.10 -14.03 -8.66
CA ASP A 126 -12.20 -13.23 -8.16
C ASP A 126 -12.43 -13.49 -6.67
N GLU A 127 -12.21 -14.73 -6.25
CA GLU A 127 -12.16 -15.12 -4.84
C GLU A 127 -11.02 -14.42 -4.08
N GLY A 128 -9.78 -14.49 -4.59
CA GLY A 128 -8.63 -13.87 -3.93
C GLY A 128 -8.69 -12.34 -3.89
N LEU A 129 -9.24 -11.70 -4.94
CA LEU A 129 -9.48 -10.25 -4.91
C LEU A 129 -10.53 -9.86 -3.88
N LYS A 130 -11.60 -10.64 -3.75
CA LYS A 130 -12.60 -10.41 -2.70
C LYS A 130 -11.98 -10.51 -1.31
N GLU A 131 -11.15 -11.53 -1.06
CA GLU A 131 -10.45 -11.72 0.20
C GLU A 131 -9.55 -10.52 0.53
N ILE A 132 -8.65 -10.13 -0.38
CA ILE A 132 -7.69 -9.05 -0.10
C ILE A 132 -8.37 -7.69 0.07
N TYR A 133 -9.42 -7.37 -0.70
CA TYR A 133 -10.15 -6.11 -0.52
C TYR A 133 -10.91 -6.03 0.80
N GLN A 134 -11.34 -7.18 1.35
CA GLN A 134 -11.90 -7.23 2.69
C GLN A 134 -10.84 -6.96 3.76
N ILE A 135 -9.64 -7.55 3.61
CA ILE A 135 -8.52 -7.35 4.54
C ILE A 135 -8.03 -5.90 4.52
N LEU A 136 -7.89 -5.30 3.33
CA LEU A 136 -7.35 -3.95 3.17
C LEU A 136 -8.26 -2.85 3.73
N LYS A 137 -9.56 -3.14 3.92
CA LYS A 137 -10.51 -2.13 4.37
C LYS A 137 -10.15 -1.61 5.76
N ASN A 138 -9.80 -0.32 5.83
CA ASN A 138 -9.32 0.38 7.03
C ASN A 138 -8.05 -0.22 7.68
N VAL A 139 -7.29 -1.03 6.96
CA VAL A 139 -6.10 -1.71 7.53
C VAL A 139 -5.03 -0.73 8.01
N MET A 140 -5.02 0.50 7.47
CA MET A 140 -4.07 1.55 7.84
C MET A 140 -4.65 2.55 8.85
N SER A 141 -5.79 2.26 9.48
CA SER A 141 -6.34 3.15 10.51
C SER A 141 -5.35 3.34 11.65
N GLY A 142 -4.94 4.58 11.91
CA GLY A 142 -3.91 4.93 12.90
C GLY A 142 -2.48 4.92 12.36
N HIS A 143 -2.28 4.54 11.09
CA HIS A 143 -0.97 4.40 10.46
C HIS A 143 -0.73 5.40 9.33
N GLU A 144 0.55 5.67 9.06
CA GLU A 144 1.00 6.44 7.92
C GLU A 144 1.13 5.54 6.68
N LEU A 145 0.55 5.96 5.57
CA LEU A 145 0.70 5.31 4.26
C LEU A 145 1.83 5.98 3.50
N TYR A 146 2.78 5.18 3.05
CA TYR A 146 3.89 5.61 2.20
C TYR A 146 3.56 5.34 0.73
N ILE A 147 3.81 6.34 -0.13
CA ILE A 147 3.65 6.31 -1.58
C ILE A 147 5.00 6.55 -2.24
#